data_AF-A0AA97L994-F1
#
_entry.id   AF-A0AA97L994-F1
#
_cell.length_a   1.000
_cell.length_b   1.000
_cell.length_c   1.000
_cell.angle_alpha   90.00
_cell.angle_beta   90.00
_cell.angle_gamma   90.00
#
_symmetry.space_group_name_H-M   'P 1'
#
loop_
_entity.id
_entity.type
_entity.pdbx_description
1 polymer ?
#
loop_
_entity_poly.entity_id
_entity_poly.type
_entity_poly.pdbx_seq_one_letter_code
_entity_poly.pdbx_strand_id
1 'polypeptide(L)'
;MSENYENVRKPRNDGAASKKPALPPPSKSTVSVLSFLAVLVLLLAVALASVTVLYFQEERQLQERDGIARKSSDILQRCNVSYAQLEEAENFNSSACTEILACLKNVTASLTSLQQRYSDLMSFVSAGWNFYKGSFYFFSQEAKTWREAEEACMSHGAHLTSVASKEEMEYLHGKTRGIMFWIGLTDQKEEGNWTWTDGTKYNHGMRQEK
;
A
#
# COMPACT_ATOMS: atom_id res chain seq x y z
N MET A 1 -51.06 -50.75 85.00
CA MET A 1 -50.25 -51.97 84.83
C MET A 1 -50.06 -52.18 83.34
N SER A 2 -48.79 -52.24 82.91
CA SER A 2 -48.22 -52.94 81.74
C SER A 2 -48.76 -52.72 80.30
N GLU A 3 -47.86 -52.13 79.50
CA GLU A 3 -47.33 -52.60 78.19
C GLU A 3 -48.23 -52.68 76.94
N ASN A 4 -47.80 -52.02 75.84
CA ASN A 4 -47.19 -52.75 74.71
C ASN A 4 -46.57 -51.87 73.59
N TYR A 5 -45.30 -52.14 73.36
CA TYR A 5 -44.46 -52.19 72.15
C TYR A 5 -45.01 -51.77 70.76
N GLU A 6 -44.24 -50.88 70.12
CA GLU A 6 -43.60 -51.03 68.80
C GLU A 6 -44.47 -51.25 67.54
N ASN A 7 -44.42 -50.27 66.63
CA ASN A 7 -44.57 -50.54 65.20
C ASN A 7 -43.78 -49.51 64.38
N VAL A 8 -42.50 -49.82 64.13
CA VAL A 8 -41.62 -49.11 63.21
C VAL A 8 -42.01 -49.47 61.78
N ARG A 9 -42.53 -48.51 61.00
CA ARG A 9 -42.53 -48.57 59.53
C ARG A 9 -41.46 -47.64 58.98
N LYS A 10 -40.44 -48.17 58.30
CA LYS A 10 -39.55 -47.39 57.43
C LYS A 10 -40.30 -46.94 56.17
N PRO A 11 -40.19 -45.68 55.73
CA PRO A 11 -40.46 -45.33 54.34
C PRO A 11 -39.16 -45.12 53.54
N ARG A 12 -39.05 -45.97 52.51
CA ARG A 12 -38.60 -45.75 51.13
C ARG A 12 -37.61 -44.59 50.84
N ASN A 13 -36.45 -44.97 50.33
CA ASN A 13 -35.41 -44.10 49.79
C ASN A 13 -35.79 -43.68 48.37
N ASP A 14 -36.45 -42.53 48.20
CA ASP A 14 -36.75 -41.95 46.89
C ASP A 14 -35.73 -40.85 46.60
N GLY A 15 -34.76 -41.15 45.74
CA GLY A 15 -33.77 -40.18 45.25
C GLY A 15 -34.45 -39.06 44.46
N ALA A 16 -34.59 -37.89 45.07
CA ALA A 16 -35.01 -36.68 44.37
C ALA A 16 -33.77 -35.99 43.76
N ALA A 17 -33.62 -36.13 42.44
CA ALA A 17 -32.70 -35.32 41.65
C ALA A 17 -33.08 -33.83 41.79
N SER A 18 -32.20 -33.03 42.40
CA SER A 18 -32.36 -31.58 42.50
C SER A 18 -32.29 -30.95 41.10
N LYS A 19 -33.45 -30.61 40.54
CA LYS A 19 -33.56 -29.79 39.32
C LYS A 19 -33.06 -28.38 39.66
N LYS A 20 -31.96 -27.96 39.03
CA LYS A 20 -31.55 -26.54 39.04
C LYS A 20 -32.73 -25.66 38.56
N PRO A 21 -33.03 -24.53 39.23
CA PRO A 21 -34.12 -23.65 38.82
C PRO A 21 -33.85 -23.09 37.42
N ALA A 22 -34.86 -23.22 36.55
CA ALA A 22 -34.84 -22.65 35.20
C ALA A 22 -34.89 -21.12 35.28
N LEU A 23 -33.99 -20.44 34.56
CA LEU A 23 -33.97 -18.98 34.47
C LEU A 23 -35.29 -18.44 33.86
N PRO A 24 -35.81 -17.28 34.31
CA PRO A 24 -36.98 -16.65 33.71
C PRO A 24 -36.69 -16.22 32.26
N PRO A 25 -37.70 -16.26 31.37
CA PRO A 25 -37.52 -15.89 29.96
C PRO A 25 -37.13 -14.41 29.82
N PRO A 26 -36.23 -14.08 28.88
CA PRO A 26 -35.80 -12.70 28.67
C PRO A 26 -36.97 -11.81 28.22
N SER A 27 -36.99 -10.56 28.69
CA SER A 27 -37.95 -9.55 28.26
C SER A 27 -37.76 -9.17 26.78
N LYS A 28 -38.81 -8.67 26.11
CA LYS A 28 -38.74 -8.24 24.70
C LYS A 28 -37.66 -7.18 24.46
N SER A 29 -37.45 -6.26 25.41
CA SER A 29 -36.41 -5.23 25.35
C SER A 29 -35.00 -5.85 25.40
N THR A 30 -34.78 -6.86 26.25
CA THR A 30 -33.49 -7.55 26.32
C THR A 30 -33.19 -8.34 25.05
N VAL A 31 -34.19 -8.97 24.41
CA VAL A 31 -34.00 -9.66 23.13
C VAL A 31 -33.64 -8.67 22.01
N SER A 32 -34.28 -7.49 21.98
CA SER A 32 -33.98 -6.44 21.01
C SER A 32 -32.56 -5.89 21.18
N VAL A 33 -32.15 -5.57 22.41
CA VAL A 33 -30.78 -5.10 22.72
C VAL A 33 -29.74 -6.16 22.34
N LEU A 34 -29.97 -7.43 22.66
CA LEU A 34 -29.07 -8.53 22.28
C LEU A 34 -28.98 -8.69 20.76
N SER A 35 -30.09 -8.50 20.04
CA SER A 35 -30.10 -8.51 18.57
C SER A 35 -29.28 -7.34 17.99
N PHE A 36 -29.45 -6.13 18.50
CA PHE A 36 -28.65 -4.98 18.09
C PHE A 36 -27.16 -5.17 18.39
N LEU A 37 -26.82 -5.69 19.57
CA LEU A 37 -25.42 -5.99 19.94
C LEU A 37 -24.84 -7.08 19.03
N ALA A 38 -25.60 -8.13 18.71
CA ALA A 38 -25.16 -9.17 17.78
C ALA A 38 -24.90 -8.62 16.38
N VAL A 39 -25.76 -7.73 15.88
CA VAL A 39 -25.57 -7.04 14.60
C VAL A 39 -24.33 -6.15 14.65
N LEU A 40 -24.13 -5.40 15.73
CA LEU A 40 -22.94 -4.55 15.90
C LEU A 40 -21.65 -5.39 15.91
N VAL A 41 -21.64 -6.52 16.62
CA VAL A 41 -20.50 -7.45 16.66
C VAL A 41 -20.21 -8.03 15.28
N LEU A 42 -21.25 -8.42 14.53
CA LEU A 42 -21.11 -8.88 13.15
C LEU A 42 -20.52 -7.79 12.24
N LEU A 43 -21.01 -6.56 12.33
CA LEU A 43 -20.50 -5.43 11.56
C LEU A 43 -19.02 -5.14 11.87
N LEU A 44 -18.65 -5.17 13.15
CA LEU A 44 -17.25 -5.00 13.56
C LEU A 44 -16.36 -6.14 13.05
N ALA A 45 -16.84 -7.39 13.12
CA ALA A 45 -16.10 -8.54 12.61
C ALA A 45 -15.88 -8.45 11.09
N VAL A 46 -16.91 -8.04 10.33
CA VAL A 46 -16.80 -7.81 8.88
C VAL A 46 -15.83 -6.66 8.58
N ALA A 47 -15.92 -5.56 9.33
CA ALA A 47 -14.99 -4.42 9.16
C ALA A 47 -13.53 -4.84 9.44
N LEU A 48 -13.27 -5.55 10.53
CA LEU A 48 -11.94 -6.07 10.86
C LEU A 48 -11.42 -7.06 9.82
N ALA A 49 -12.27 -7.97 9.34
CA ALA A 49 -11.92 -8.88 8.26
C ALA A 49 -11.59 -8.12 6.98
N SER A 50 -12.36 -7.07 6.64
CA SER A 50 -12.11 -6.24 5.46
C SER A 50 -10.78 -5.50 5.54
N VAL A 51 -10.46 -4.89 6.70
CA VAL A 51 -9.17 -4.21 6.93
C VAL A 51 -8.02 -5.20 6.84
N THR A 52 -8.16 -6.38 7.45
CA THR A 52 -7.15 -7.45 7.38
C THR A 52 -6.92 -7.91 5.94
N VAL A 53 -7.98 -8.10 5.14
CA VAL A 53 -7.87 -8.47 3.72
C VAL A 53 -7.18 -7.38 2.91
N LEU A 54 -7.54 -6.11 3.12
CA LEU A 54 -6.91 -4.97 2.43
C LEU A 54 -5.41 -4.87 2.78
N TYR A 55 -5.07 -5.03 4.06
CA TYR A 55 -3.69 -5.07 4.53
C TYR A 55 -2.90 -6.22 3.86
N PHE A 56 -3.45 -7.44 3.86
CA PHE A 56 -2.81 -8.59 3.20
C PHE A 56 -2.72 -8.46 1.67
N GLN A 57 -3.66 -7.74 1.05
CA GLN A 57 -3.63 -7.49 -0.38
C GLN A 57 -2.48 -6.53 -0.75
N GLU A 58 -2.25 -5.50 0.05
CA GLU A 58 -1.14 -4.56 -0.10
C GLU A 58 0.23 -5.24 0.09
N GLU A 59 0.36 -6.10 1.11
CA GLU A 59 1.58 -6.91 1.31
C GLU A 59 1.86 -7.85 0.14
N ARG A 60 0.83 -8.49 -0.43
CA ARG A 60 1.01 -9.38 -1.59
C ARG A 60 1.58 -8.63 -2.81
N GLN A 61 1.09 -7.42 -3.06
CA GLN A 61 1.59 -6.58 -4.16
C GLN A 61 3.05 -6.17 -3.95
N LEU A 62 3.46 -5.90 -2.71
CA LEU A 62 4.87 -5.64 -2.38
C LEU A 62 5.73 -6.89 -2.62
N GLN A 63 5.25 -8.07 -2.20
CA GLN A 63 5.98 -9.32 -2.37
C GLN A 63 6.15 -9.74 -3.84
N GLU A 64 5.16 -9.48 -4.71
CA GLU A 64 5.29 -9.71 -6.15
C GLU A 64 6.33 -8.78 -6.80
N ARG A 65 6.35 -7.50 -6.42
CA ARG A 65 7.34 -6.52 -6.89
C ARG A 65 8.76 -6.89 -6.43
N ASP A 66 8.92 -7.30 -5.18
CA ASP A 66 10.18 -7.80 -4.65
C ASP A 66 10.64 -9.08 -5.36
N GLY A 67 9.69 -9.95 -5.71
CA GLY A 67 9.96 -11.16 -6.48
C GLY A 67 10.54 -10.86 -7.87
N ILE A 68 9.98 -9.86 -8.57
CA ILE A 68 10.49 -9.41 -9.88
C ILE A 68 11.89 -8.81 -9.74
N ALA A 69 12.13 -7.97 -8.72
CA ALA A 69 13.45 -7.39 -8.45
C ALA A 69 14.52 -8.46 -8.20
N ARG A 70 14.21 -9.47 -7.37
CA ARG A 70 15.11 -10.59 -7.08
C ARG A 70 15.40 -11.42 -8.33
N LYS A 71 14.38 -11.73 -9.14
CA LYS A 71 14.55 -12.45 -10.41
C LYS A 71 15.41 -11.66 -11.39
N SER A 72 15.21 -10.34 -11.48
CA SER A 72 16.06 -9.47 -12.30
C SER A 72 17.52 -9.52 -11.84
N SER A 73 17.76 -9.41 -10.53
CA SER A 73 19.11 -9.47 -9.97
C SER A 73 19.81 -10.81 -10.24
N ASP A 74 19.10 -11.93 -10.14
CA ASP A 74 19.64 -13.26 -10.46
C ASP A 74 20.03 -13.39 -11.94
N ILE A 75 19.16 -12.92 -12.84
CA ILE A 75 19.45 -12.90 -14.28
C ILE A 75 20.70 -12.06 -14.58
N LEU A 76 20.85 -10.89 -13.93
CA LEU A 76 22.04 -10.06 -14.10
C LEU A 76 23.31 -10.74 -13.63
N GLN A 77 23.25 -11.35 -12.45
CA GLN A 77 24.40 -12.05 -11.89
C GLN A 77 24.84 -13.19 -12.80
N ARG A 78 23.89 -13.96 -13.35
CA ARG A 78 24.17 -15.04 -14.30
C ARG A 78 24.76 -14.51 -15.60
N CYS A 79 24.25 -13.39 -16.14
CA CYS A 79 24.81 -12.77 -17.33
C CYS A 79 26.25 -12.25 -17.09
N ASN A 80 26.49 -11.64 -15.94
CA ASN A 80 27.81 -11.08 -15.60
C ASN A 80 28.86 -12.19 -15.39
N VAL A 81 28.49 -13.29 -14.73
CA VAL A 81 29.36 -14.48 -14.59
C VAL A 81 29.64 -15.11 -15.95
N SER A 82 28.61 -15.29 -16.79
CA SER A 82 28.80 -15.83 -18.15
C SER A 82 29.70 -14.94 -19.00
N TYR A 83 29.64 -13.62 -18.80
CA TYR A 83 30.49 -12.67 -19.49
C TYR A 83 31.96 -12.77 -19.05
N ALA A 84 32.23 -12.77 -17.74
CA ALA A 84 33.59 -12.89 -17.20
C ALA A 84 34.26 -14.22 -17.62
N GLN A 85 33.50 -15.31 -17.65
CA GLN A 85 33.98 -16.62 -18.11
C GLN A 85 34.39 -16.62 -19.60
N LEU A 86 33.76 -15.79 -20.42
CA LEU A 86 34.09 -15.69 -21.84
C LEU A 86 35.30 -14.77 -22.10
N GLU A 87 35.54 -13.79 -21.24
CA GLU A 87 36.74 -12.94 -21.28
C GLU A 87 38.00 -13.73 -20.91
N GLU A 88 37.91 -14.70 -20.01
CA GLU A 88 39.02 -15.63 -19.70
C GLU A 88 39.28 -16.67 -20.81
N ALA A 89 38.30 -16.91 -21.70
CA ALA A 89 38.39 -17.87 -22.80
C ALA A 89 39.04 -17.29 -24.08
N GLU A 90 39.65 -16.11 -24.01
CA GLU A 90 40.18 -15.30 -25.11
C GLU A 90 41.49 -15.87 -25.72
N ASN A 91 41.44 -17.13 -26.16
CA ASN A 91 42.43 -17.76 -27.04
C ASN A 91 41.82 -18.42 -28.29
N PHE A 92 40.51 -18.27 -28.54
CA PHE A 92 39.85 -18.80 -29.74
C PHE A 92 39.46 -17.67 -30.71
N ASN A 93 40.40 -17.29 -31.56
CA ASN A 93 40.35 -16.11 -32.43
C ASN A 93 39.47 -16.35 -33.69
N SER A 94 38.16 -16.42 -33.51
CA SER A 94 37.18 -16.41 -34.61
C SER A 94 36.39 -15.10 -34.60
N SER A 95 36.27 -14.44 -35.76
CA SER A 95 35.50 -13.18 -35.94
C SER A 95 34.08 -13.28 -35.35
N ALA A 96 33.43 -14.43 -35.50
CA ALA A 96 32.10 -14.68 -34.95
C ALA A 96 32.06 -14.62 -33.41
N CYS A 97 33.12 -15.06 -32.72
CA CYS A 97 33.20 -14.98 -31.25
C CYS A 97 33.29 -13.52 -30.79
N THR A 98 34.04 -12.68 -31.51
CA THR A 98 34.22 -11.26 -31.14
C THR A 98 32.93 -10.46 -31.25
N GLU A 99 32.11 -10.72 -32.27
CA GLU A 99 30.80 -10.08 -32.46
C GLU A 99 29.80 -10.49 -31.36
N ILE A 100 29.77 -11.79 -31.01
CA ILE A 100 28.94 -12.31 -29.92
C ILE A 100 29.35 -11.67 -28.58
N LEU A 101 30.65 -11.57 -28.32
CA LEU A 101 31.16 -10.94 -27.10
C LEU A 101 30.79 -9.46 -27.02
N ALA A 102 30.89 -8.71 -28.11
CA ALA A 102 30.48 -7.31 -28.16
C ALA A 102 28.97 -7.14 -27.89
N CYS A 103 28.14 -8.02 -28.47
CA CYS A 103 26.70 -8.03 -28.20
C CYS A 103 26.40 -8.30 -26.72
N LEU A 104 27.07 -9.27 -26.11
CA LEU A 104 26.92 -9.59 -24.70
C LEU A 104 27.34 -8.42 -23.80
N LYS A 105 28.44 -7.72 -24.10
CA LYS A 105 28.85 -6.50 -23.39
C LYS A 105 27.74 -5.44 -23.38
N ASN A 106 27.16 -5.16 -24.55
CA ASN A 106 26.10 -4.16 -24.69
C ASN A 106 24.81 -4.55 -23.94
N VAL A 107 24.42 -5.83 -24.00
CA VAL A 107 23.26 -6.34 -23.27
C VAL A 107 23.48 -6.23 -21.76
N THR A 108 24.65 -6.65 -21.26
CA THR A 108 24.99 -6.55 -19.82
C THR A 108 25.00 -5.09 -19.35
N ALA A 109 25.55 -4.16 -20.14
CA ALA A 109 25.54 -2.74 -19.82
C ALA A 109 24.10 -2.18 -19.76
N SER A 110 23.26 -2.52 -20.74
CA SER A 110 21.85 -2.09 -20.79
C SER A 110 21.06 -2.61 -19.59
N LEU A 111 21.28 -3.88 -19.25
CA LEU A 111 20.67 -4.54 -18.10
C LEU A 111 21.09 -3.92 -16.77
N THR A 112 22.37 -3.60 -16.61
CA THR A 112 22.91 -2.93 -15.41
C THR A 112 22.28 -1.55 -15.24
N SER A 113 22.15 -0.79 -16.33
CA SER A 113 21.46 0.51 -16.34
C SER A 113 19.99 0.38 -15.91
N LEU A 114 19.29 -0.64 -16.42
CA LEU A 114 17.90 -0.90 -16.04
C LEU A 114 17.77 -1.25 -14.55
N GLN A 115 18.67 -2.08 -14.02
CA GLN A 115 18.66 -2.44 -12.60
C GLN A 115 18.98 -1.25 -11.70
N GLN A 116 19.91 -0.39 -12.09
CA GLN A 116 20.17 0.86 -11.36
C GLN A 116 18.93 1.75 -11.34
N ARG A 117 18.29 1.95 -12.50
CA ARG A 117 17.05 2.75 -12.59
C ARG A 117 15.93 2.18 -11.74
N TYR A 118 15.82 0.84 -11.67
CA TYR A 118 14.86 0.19 -10.80
C TYR A 118 15.18 0.44 -9.31
N SER A 119 16.45 0.31 -8.92
CA SER A 119 16.90 0.61 -7.56
C SER A 119 16.57 2.05 -7.17
N ASP A 120 16.87 3.01 -8.04
CA ASP A 120 16.57 4.42 -7.81
C ASP A 120 15.06 4.63 -7.65
N LEU A 121 14.24 4.06 -8.56
CA LEU A 121 12.78 4.12 -8.48
C LEU A 121 12.24 3.53 -7.17
N MET A 122 12.79 2.39 -6.73
CA MET A 122 12.38 1.77 -5.48
C MET A 122 12.80 2.60 -4.26
N SER A 123 13.92 3.31 -4.31
CA SER A 123 14.33 4.21 -3.23
C SER A 123 13.29 5.33 -3.01
N PHE A 124 12.83 5.99 -4.07
CA PHE A 124 11.79 7.02 -3.99
C PHE A 124 10.46 6.44 -3.47
N VAL A 125 10.04 5.29 -4.00
CA VAL A 125 8.80 4.63 -3.56
C VAL A 125 8.86 4.26 -2.07
N SER A 126 10.00 3.73 -1.61
CA SER A 126 10.19 3.40 -0.18
C SER A 126 10.19 4.62 0.73
N ALA A 127 10.56 5.80 0.21
CA ALA A 127 10.48 7.08 0.88
C ALA A 127 9.08 7.74 0.81
N GLY A 128 8.07 7.02 0.29
CA GLY A 128 6.68 7.50 0.22
C GLY A 128 6.32 8.28 -1.03
N TRP A 129 7.19 8.34 -2.04
CA TRP A 129 6.87 8.96 -3.32
C TRP A 129 6.02 8.04 -4.20
N ASN A 130 5.12 8.64 -4.97
CA ASN A 130 4.22 7.95 -5.86
C ASN A 130 4.67 8.16 -7.30
N PHE A 131 4.95 7.09 -8.05
CA PHE A 131 5.28 7.19 -9.47
C PHE A 131 4.02 7.23 -10.33
N TYR A 132 3.92 8.19 -11.25
CA TYR A 132 2.86 8.28 -12.25
C TYR A 132 3.36 8.91 -13.55
N LYS A 133 3.16 8.20 -14.67
CA LYS A 133 3.48 8.64 -16.05
C LYS A 133 4.86 9.31 -16.24
N GLY A 134 5.89 8.81 -15.56
CA GLY A 134 7.26 9.31 -15.72
C GLY A 134 7.72 10.31 -14.66
N SER A 135 6.83 10.74 -13.75
CA SER A 135 7.14 11.66 -12.66
C SER A 135 6.89 11.02 -11.29
N PHE A 136 7.59 11.50 -10.27
CA PHE A 136 7.36 11.14 -8.87
C PHE A 136 6.63 12.28 -8.14
N TYR A 137 5.64 11.91 -7.34
CA TYR A 137 4.78 12.84 -6.59
C TYR A 137 4.86 12.54 -5.10
N PHE A 138 5.07 13.57 -4.30
CA PHE A 138 5.05 13.50 -2.85
C PHE A 138 3.87 14.28 -2.30
N PHE A 139 3.07 13.65 -1.45
CA PHE A 139 1.91 14.27 -0.81
C PHE A 139 2.26 14.55 0.66
N SER A 140 2.60 15.80 0.95
CA SER A 140 2.99 16.24 2.31
C SER A 140 1.87 16.03 3.32
N GLN A 141 2.21 15.54 4.51
CA GLN A 141 1.27 15.48 5.65
C GLN A 141 1.27 16.78 6.47
N GLU A 142 2.22 17.67 6.23
CA GLU A 142 2.38 18.93 6.94
C GLU A 142 1.69 20.07 6.20
N ALA A 143 0.86 20.82 6.92
CA ALA A 143 0.31 22.07 6.44
C ALA A 143 1.41 23.15 6.45
N LYS A 144 1.63 23.77 5.29
CA LYS A 144 2.62 24.84 5.08
C LYS A 144 1.99 25.96 4.27
N THR A 145 2.54 27.16 4.36
CA THR A 145 2.24 28.20 3.38
C THR A 145 2.75 27.78 2.00
N TRP A 146 2.23 28.38 0.92
CA TRP A 146 2.66 28.04 -0.44
C TRP A 146 4.18 28.17 -0.62
N ARG A 147 4.79 29.23 -0.07
CA ARG A 147 6.24 29.46 -0.15
C ARG A 147 7.04 28.39 0.59
N GLU A 148 6.67 28.08 1.82
CA GLU A 148 7.34 27.04 2.61
C GLU A 148 7.18 25.65 1.98
N ALA A 149 6.05 25.40 1.29
CA ALA A 149 5.83 24.16 0.57
C ALA A 149 6.74 24.04 -0.66
N GLU A 150 6.90 25.11 -1.45
CA GLU A 150 7.86 25.15 -2.56
C GLU A 150 9.31 24.97 -2.08
N GLU A 151 9.71 25.67 -1.01
CA GLU A 151 11.04 25.51 -0.41
C GLU A 151 11.30 24.07 0.06
N ALA A 152 10.30 23.41 0.65
CA ALA A 152 10.38 22.01 1.04
C ALA A 152 10.48 21.07 -0.17
N CYS A 153 9.78 21.35 -1.27
CA CYS A 153 9.95 20.59 -2.51
C CYS A 153 11.37 20.77 -3.08
N MET A 154 11.88 22.00 -3.10
CA MET A 154 13.23 22.31 -3.60
C MET A 154 14.33 21.65 -2.77
N SER A 155 14.16 21.51 -1.45
CA SER A 155 15.12 20.80 -0.61
C SER A 155 15.24 19.30 -0.95
N HIS A 156 14.24 18.74 -1.63
CA HIS A 156 14.24 17.38 -2.15
C HIS A 156 14.64 17.30 -3.64
N GLY A 157 15.11 18.41 -4.23
CA GLY A 157 15.41 18.48 -5.67
C GLY A 157 14.16 18.40 -6.55
N ALA A 158 13.00 18.78 -6.02
CA ALA A 158 11.71 18.80 -6.71
C ALA A 158 11.07 20.20 -6.67
N HIS A 159 9.87 20.33 -7.22
CA HIS A 159 9.06 21.55 -7.19
C HIS A 159 7.62 21.18 -6.83
N LEU A 160 6.83 22.16 -6.39
CA LEU A 160 5.38 21.98 -6.34
C LEU A 160 4.87 21.58 -7.74
N THR A 161 3.98 20.60 -7.79
CA THR A 161 3.62 19.95 -9.05
C THR A 161 3.02 20.94 -10.05
N SER A 162 3.44 20.83 -11.32
CA SER A 162 2.66 21.34 -12.43
C SER A 162 1.53 20.36 -12.79
N VAL A 163 0.59 20.83 -13.60
CA VAL A 163 -0.46 19.99 -14.18
C VAL A 163 -0.53 20.24 -15.67
N ALA A 164 -0.03 19.30 -16.45
CA ALA A 164 0.12 19.38 -17.90
C ALA A 164 -0.96 18.61 -18.67
N SER A 165 -1.75 17.77 -18.00
CA SER A 165 -2.80 16.96 -18.64
C SER A 165 -4.04 16.76 -17.76
N LYS A 166 -5.17 16.44 -18.39
CA LYS A 166 -6.41 16.10 -17.68
C LYS A 166 -6.24 14.82 -16.85
N GLU A 167 -5.52 13.85 -17.38
CA GLU A 167 -5.29 12.56 -16.71
C GLU A 167 -4.43 12.73 -15.46
N GLU A 168 -3.44 13.64 -15.50
CA GLU A 168 -2.65 14.01 -14.33
C GLU A 168 -3.51 14.72 -13.28
N MET A 169 -4.37 15.65 -13.69
CA MET A 169 -5.33 16.29 -12.80
C MET A 169 -6.23 15.25 -12.11
N GLU A 170 -6.80 14.31 -12.86
CA GLU A 170 -7.64 13.23 -12.32
C GLU A 170 -6.86 12.32 -11.35
N TYR A 171 -5.60 12.01 -11.66
CA TYR A 171 -4.72 11.25 -10.77
C TYR A 171 -4.49 11.97 -9.43
N LEU A 172 -4.15 13.26 -9.47
CA LEU A 172 -3.93 14.08 -8.28
C LEU A 172 -5.21 14.20 -7.44
N HIS A 173 -6.37 14.44 -8.07
CA HIS A 173 -7.66 14.45 -7.38
C HIS A 173 -7.97 13.12 -6.70
N GLY A 174 -7.73 11.98 -7.38
CA GLY A 174 -7.94 10.66 -6.81
C GLY A 174 -7.04 10.38 -5.60
N LYS A 175 -5.81 10.86 -5.62
CA LYS A 175 -4.83 10.69 -4.52
C LYS A 175 -5.14 11.56 -3.31
N THR A 176 -5.57 12.79 -3.51
CA THR A 176 -5.82 13.76 -2.44
C THR A 176 -7.13 13.52 -1.69
N ARG A 177 -8.07 12.75 -2.25
CA ARG A 177 -9.36 12.38 -1.61
C ARG A 177 -10.14 13.59 -1.09
N GLY A 178 -10.06 14.72 -1.80
CA GLY A 178 -10.76 15.96 -1.46
C GLY A 178 -10.03 16.87 -0.47
N ILE A 179 -8.85 16.48 0.02
CA ILE A 179 -7.97 17.36 0.79
C ILE A 179 -7.30 18.34 -0.19
N MET A 180 -7.21 19.61 0.18
CA MET A 180 -6.56 20.64 -0.64
C MET A 180 -5.05 20.61 -0.45
N PHE A 181 -4.31 20.68 -1.56
CA PHE A 181 -2.85 20.73 -1.58
C PHE A 181 -2.37 21.91 -2.43
N TRP A 182 -1.22 22.47 -2.07
CA TRP A 182 -0.55 23.45 -2.91
C TRP A 182 0.00 22.78 -4.18
N ILE A 183 -0.06 23.52 -5.29
CA ILE A 183 0.53 23.18 -6.58
C ILE A 183 1.42 24.35 -7.03
N GLY A 184 2.24 24.15 -8.05
CA GLY A 184 3.28 25.11 -8.44
C GLY A 184 2.79 26.30 -9.26
N LEU A 185 1.49 26.50 -9.42
CA LEU A 185 0.94 27.58 -10.25
C LEU A 185 1.04 28.91 -9.50
N THR A 186 1.69 29.91 -10.09
CA THR A 186 1.96 31.19 -9.46
C THR A 186 2.07 32.33 -10.46
N ASP A 187 1.64 33.52 -10.06
CA ASP A 187 1.78 34.80 -10.77
C ASP A 187 2.59 35.82 -9.95
N GLN A 188 3.30 35.38 -8.90
CA GLN A 188 4.11 36.26 -8.04
C GLN A 188 5.16 37.09 -8.78
N LYS A 189 5.58 36.67 -9.99
CA LYS A 189 6.51 37.44 -10.83
C LYS A 189 5.83 38.63 -11.50
N GLU A 190 4.59 38.45 -11.95
CA GLU A 190 3.81 39.44 -12.68
C GLU A 190 2.33 39.07 -12.55
N GLU A 191 1.57 39.90 -11.84
CA GLU A 191 0.15 39.68 -11.56
C GLU A 191 -0.64 39.41 -12.85
N GLY A 192 -1.44 38.35 -12.87
CA GLY A 192 -2.20 37.93 -14.04
C GLY A 192 -1.41 37.12 -15.08
N ASN A 193 -0.09 36.99 -14.93
CA ASN A 193 0.77 36.15 -15.76
C ASN A 193 1.15 34.86 -15.01
N TRP A 194 0.31 33.84 -15.15
CA TRP A 194 0.47 32.56 -14.46
C TRP A 194 1.59 31.70 -15.06
N THR A 195 2.45 31.17 -14.20
CA THR A 195 3.58 30.30 -14.53
C THR A 195 3.69 29.15 -13.54
N TRP A 196 4.33 28.05 -13.95
CA TRP A 196 4.66 26.94 -13.05
C TRP A 196 6.06 27.13 -12.46
N THR A 197 6.24 26.83 -11.18
CA THR A 197 7.54 26.94 -10.49
C THR A 197 8.61 26.00 -11.05
N ASP A 198 8.20 24.84 -11.59
CA ASP A 198 9.07 23.86 -12.24
C ASP A 198 9.51 24.25 -13.67
N GLY A 199 9.03 25.40 -14.19
CA GLY A 199 9.34 25.88 -15.54
C GLY A 199 8.49 25.25 -16.65
N THR A 200 7.52 24.39 -16.33
CA THR A 200 6.56 23.85 -17.29
C THR A 200 5.78 24.99 -17.95
N LYS A 201 5.53 24.89 -19.25
CA LYS A 201 4.75 25.90 -19.98
C LYS A 201 3.30 25.88 -19.51
N TYR A 202 2.81 27.02 -19.03
CA TYR A 202 1.40 27.18 -18.69
C TYR A 202 0.56 27.23 -19.98
N ASN A 203 -0.49 26.41 -20.05
CA ASN A 203 -1.42 26.38 -21.17
C ASN A 203 -2.78 26.96 -20.74
N HIS A 204 -3.11 28.16 -21.22
CA HIS A 204 -4.35 28.86 -20.89
C HIS A 204 -5.64 28.07 -21.23
N GLY A 205 -5.57 27.10 -22.15
CA GLY A 205 -6.72 26.28 -22.56
C GLY A 205 -7.14 25.18 -21.57
N MET A 206 -6.42 24.99 -20.47
CA MET A 206 -6.72 24.01 -19.42
C MET A 206 -7.63 24.56 -18.32
N ARG A 207 -8.22 25.75 -18.52
CA ARG A 207 -9.23 26.30 -17.61
C ARG A 207 -10.47 25.43 -17.68
N GLN A 208 -10.83 24.76 -16.59
CA GLN A 208 -12.12 24.08 -16.51
C GLN A 208 -13.21 25.16 -16.56
N GLU A 209 -13.90 25.24 -17.70
CA GLU A 209 -15.20 25.90 -17.76
C GLU A 209 -16.13 25.16 -16.80
N LYS A 210 -16.68 25.91 -15.83
CA LYS A 210 -17.57 25.42 -14.79
C LYS A 210 -18.89 24.92 -15.37
#